data_AF-A0A7X6MKB5-F1
#
_entry.id   AF-A0A7X6MKB5-F1
#
_cell.length_a   1.000
_cell.length_b   1.000
_cell.length_c   1.000
_cell.angle_alpha   90.00
_cell.angle_beta   90.00
_cell.angle_gamma   90.00
#
_symmetry.space_group_name_H-M   'P 1'
#
loop_
_entity.id
_entity.type
_entity.pdbx_description
1 polymer ?
#
loop_
_entity_poly.entity_id
_entity_poly.type
_entity_poly.pdbx_seq_one_letter_code
_entity_poly.pdbx_strand_id
1 'polypeptide(L)'
;MTGRRVPLWLLACALILGVVAVIAVRTHGFGLVDTTEREAQDRCETDVRGKLVTPATAQLTDVESKLGDLEPDSRDLFPLTTDEPLKGVEHSRITVWNVSGTVDAQTESGSTIHDPFVCRAYFVDGNLADTLVVFEREH
;
A
#
# COMPACT_ATOMS: atom_id res chain seq x y z
N MET A 1 51.53 -33.26 -1.59
CA MET A 1 50.80 -32.11 -1.03
C MET A 1 49.36 -32.54 -0.82
N THR A 2 48.88 -32.35 0.41
CA THR A 2 47.77 -33.07 1.04
C THR A 2 46.42 -32.69 0.43
N GLY A 3 45.69 -33.67 -0.12
CA GLY A 3 44.32 -33.49 -0.61
C GLY A 3 43.38 -33.16 0.54
N ARG A 4 42.94 -31.91 0.62
CA ARG A 4 42.05 -31.42 1.67
C ARG A 4 40.64 -31.96 1.40
N ARG A 5 40.31 -33.09 2.03
CA ARG A 5 38.96 -33.67 2.01
C ARG A 5 38.06 -32.77 2.86
N VAL A 6 37.32 -31.89 2.20
CA VAL A 6 36.28 -31.09 2.87
C VAL A 6 35.18 -32.05 3.30
N PRO A 7 34.86 -32.14 4.61
CA PRO A 7 33.82 -33.05 5.09
C PRO A 7 32.47 -32.62 4.50
N LEU A 8 31.76 -33.59 3.93
CA LEU A 8 30.52 -33.38 3.16
C LEU A 8 29.45 -32.60 3.93
N TRP A 9 29.48 -32.68 5.27
CA TRP A 9 28.58 -31.97 6.17
C TRP A 9 28.79 -30.45 6.17
N LEU A 10 30.01 -29.96 5.95
CA LEU A 10 30.28 -28.51 5.83
C LEU A 10 29.72 -27.92 4.53
N LEU A 11 29.67 -28.70 3.46
CA LEU A 11 29.05 -28.28 2.20
C LEU A 11 27.52 -28.22 2.31
N ALA A 12 26.92 -29.16 3.05
CA ALA A 12 25.48 -29.15 3.31
C ALA A 12 25.05 -27.94 4.17
N CYS A 13 25.79 -27.60 5.23
CA CYS A 13 25.49 -26.42 6.05
C CYS A 13 25.63 -25.11 5.27
N ALA A 14 26.62 -24.99 4.38
CA ALA A 14 26.82 -23.80 3.56
C ALA A 14 25.68 -23.60 2.54
N LEU A 15 25.15 -24.69 1.95
CA LEU A 15 24.01 -24.62 1.04
C LEU A 15 22.71 -24.22 1.76
N ILE A 16 22.46 -24.74 2.97
CA ILE A 16 21.26 -24.38 3.74
C ILE A 16 21.30 -22.90 4.17
N LEU A 17 22.45 -22.41 4.63
CA LEU A 17 22.61 -20.99 5.00
C LEU A 17 22.46 -20.05 3.78
N GLY A 18 22.95 -20.46 2.62
CA GLY A 18 22.78 -19.69 1.37
C GLY A 18 21.31 -19.56 0.95
N VAL A 19 20.52 -20.63 1.08
CA VAL A 19 19.09 -20.60 0.73
C VAL A 19 18.29 -19.72 1.71
N VAL A 20 18.59 -19.77 3.01
CA VAL A 20 17.93 -18.90 4.00
C VAL A 20 18.27 -17.43 3.78
N ALA A 21 19.52 -17.11 3.42
CA ALA A 21 19.92 -15.74 3.12
C ALA A 21 19.25 -15.19 1.85
N VAL A 22 19.08 -16.00 0.80
CA VAL A 22 18.38 -15.59 -0.43
C VAL A 22 16.88 -15.36 -0.18
N ILE A 23 16.26 -16.18 0.67
CA ILE A 23 14.87 -15.96 1.07
C ILE A 23 14.76 -14.67 1.89
N ALA A 24 15.63 -14.47 2.90
CA ALA A 24 15.66 -13.27 3.74
C ALA A 24 15.88 -11.97 2.95
N VAL A 25 16.74 -11.98 1.93
CA VAL A 25 16.99 -10.80 1.09
C VAL A 25 15.79 -10.46 0.21
N ARG A 26 15.02 -11.46 -0.22
CA ARG A 26 13.70 -11.25 -0.85
C ARG A 26 12.60 -10.90 0.15
N THR A 27 12.82 -11.12 1.45
CA THR A 27 11.81 -10.99 2.50
C THR A 27 12.13 -9.94 3.57
N HIS A 28 12.88 -8.89 3.23
CA HIS A 28 13.20 -7.73 4.09
C HIS A 28 11.97 -6.86 4.51
N GLY A 29 10.78 -7.44 4.70
CA GLY A 29 9.58 -6.67 5.08
C GLY A 29 8.36 -7.46 5.58
N PHE A 30 8.49 -8.76 5.90
CA PHE A 30 7.33 -9.66 6.07
C PHE A 30 6.47 -9.46 7.35
N GLY A 31 6.67 -8.37 8.08
CA GLY A 31 5.81 -7.97 9.20
C GLY A 31 5.30 -6.54 9.06
N LEU A 32 6.20 -5.58 8.83
CA LEU A 32 5.83 -4.17 8.74
C LEU A 32 5.07 -3.83 7.46
N VAL A 33 5.45 -4.42 6.32
CA VAL A 33 4.80 -4.14 5.03
C VAL A 33 3.36 -4.62 5.06
N ASP A 34 3.14 -5.85 5.55
CA ASP A 34 1.82 -6.49 5.69
C ASP A 34 0.94 -5.76 6.72
N THR A 35 1.51 -5.13 7.76
CA THR A 35 0.75 -4.26 8.66
C THR A 35 0.38 -2.92 8.02
N THR A 36 1.30 -2.26 7.30
CA THR A 36 1.01 -0.99 6.63
C THR A 36 0.04 -1.16 5.46
N GLU A 37 0.07 -2.31 4.78
CA GLU A 37 -0.88 -2.65 3.71
C GLU A 37 -2.30 -2.75 4.24
N ARG A 38 -2.49 -3.47 5.36
CA ARG A 38 -3.81 -3.57 6.01
C ARG A 38 -4.28 -2.24 6.57
N GLU A 39 -3.39 -1.49 7.21
CA GLU A 39 -3.72 -0.15 7.71
C GLU A 39 -4.09 0.80 6.57
N ALA A 40 -3.38 0.75 5.44
CA ALA A 40 -3.72 1.50 4.24
C ALA A 40 -5.12 1.13 3.74
N GLN A 41 -5.40 -0.18 3.63
CA GLN A 41 -6.71 -0.67 3.19
C GLN A 41 -7.84 -0.19 4.13
N ASP A 42 -7.72 -0.46 5.43
CA ASP A 42 -8.75 -0.13 6.42
C ASP A 42 -9.04 1.38 6.44
N ARG A 43 -7.97 2.19 6.38
CA ARG A 43 -8.09 3.65 6.37
C ARG A 43 -8.75 4.12 5.08
N CYS A 44 -8.30 3.64 3.93
CA CYS A 44 -8.84 4.02 2.63
C CYS A 44 -10.32 3.64 2.49
N GLU A 45 -10.71 2.43 2.91
CA GLU A 45 -12.11 2.04 2.90
C GLU A 45 -12.98 2.94 3.78
N THR A 46 -12.44 3.36 4.94
CA THR A 46 -13.12 4.30 5.83
C THR A 46 -13.31 5.67 5.18
N ASP A 47 -12.27 6.21 4.52
CA ASP A 47 -12.36 7.51 3.85
C ASP A 47 -13.27 7.46 2.62
N VAL A 48 -13.20 6.39 1.83
CA VAL A 48 -14.10 6.16 0.70
C VAL A 48 -15.54 6.21 1.18
N ARG A 49 -15.90 5.42 2.21
CA ARG A 49 -17.25 5.45 2.79
C ARG A 49 -17.62 6.83 3.33
N GLY A 50 -16.68 7.54 3.95
CA GLY A 50 -16.87 8.89 4.49
C GLY A 50 -17.12 9.97 3.43
N LYS A 51 -16.78 9.72 2.16
CA LYS A 51 -17.06 10.62 1.03
C LYS A 51 -18.42 10.38 0.37
N LEU A 52 -19.13 9.30 0.73
CA LEU A 52 -20.42 8.94 0.14
C LEU A 52 -21.58 9.62 0.87
N VAL A 53 -22.67 9.85 0.13
CA VAL A 53 -23.91 10.42 0.68
C VAL A 53 -24.59 9.46 1.66
N THR A 54 -24.56 8.15 1.36
CA THR A 54 -25.14 7.10 2.22
C THR A 54 -24.08 6.06 2.62
N PRO A 55 -23.22 6.34 3.61
CA PRO A 55 -22.10 5.46 3.98
C PRO A 55 -22.54 4.07 4.45
N ALA A 56 -23.67 3.97 5.15
CA ALA A 56 -24.11 2.73 5.81
C ALA A 56 -24.60 1.64 4.85
N THR A 57 -24.97 2.01 3.62
CA THR A 57 -25.42 1.06 2.59
C THR A 57 -24.36 0.81 1.53
N ALA A 58 -23.19 1.45 1.65
CA ALA A 58 -22.13 1.34 0.67
C ALA A 58 -21.40 0.00 0.81
N GLN A 59 -21.26 -0.72 -0.30
CA GLN A 59 -20.47 -1.94 -0.38
C GLN A 59 -19.21 -1.66 -1.17
N LEU A 60 -18.07 -2.13 -0.67
CA LEU A 60 -16.80 -2.05 -1.37
C LEU A 60 -16.43 -3.47 -1.80
N THR A 61 -16.14 -3.65 -3.08
CA THR A 61 -15.75 -4.93 -3.67
C THR A 61 -14.43 -4.81 -4.41
N ASP A 62 -13.79 -5.95 -4.62
CA ASP A 62 -12.53 -6.07 -5.39
C ASP A 62 -11.43 -5.14 -4.88
N VAL A 63 -11.40 -4.92 -3.56
CA VAL A 63 -10.43 -4.04 -2.91
C VAL A 63 -9.05 -4.72 -2.94
N GLU A 64 -8.08 -4.02 -3.51
CA GLU A 64 -6.70 -4.47 -3.61
C GLU A 64 -5.74 -3.34 -3.23
N SER A 65 -4.72 -3.68 -2.46
CA SER A 65 -3.65 -2.77 -2.02
C SER A 65 -2.35 -3.09 -2.76
N LYS A 66 -1.72 -2.07 -3.35
CA LYS A 66 -0.43 -2.19 -4.02
C LYS A 66 0.48 -1.05 -3.65
N LEU A 67 1.78 -1.31 -3.54
CA LEU A 67 2.76 -0.23 -3.45
C LEU A 67 2.70 0.61 -4.73
N GLY A 68 2.63 1.93 -4.53
CA GLY A 68 2.67 2.93 -5.58
C GLY A 68 3.98 3.70 -5.57
N ASP A 69 4.35 4.23 -6.73
CA ASP A 69 5.39 5.24 -6.82
C ASP A 69 4.86 6.58 -6.32
N LEU A 70 5.73 7.37 -5.69
CA LEU A 70 5.44 8.77 -5.39
C LEU A 70 5.52 9.58 -6.68
N GLU A 71 4.47 10.33 -6.98
CA GLU A 71 4.26 11.09 -8.22
C GLU A 71 4.18 12.60 -7.91
N PRO A 72 5.30 13.24 -7.52
CA PRO A 72 5.30 14.60 -6.95
C PRO A 72 4.92 15.70 -7.94
N ASP A 73 5.07 15.44 -9.23
CA ASP A 73 4.78 16.40 -10.30
C ASP A 73 3.36 16.24 -10.88
N SER A 74 2.57 15.29 -10.36
CA SER A 74 1.21 15.03 -10.85
C SER A 74 0.22 14.80 -9.70
N ARG A 75 0.00 13.53 -9.32
CA ARG A 75 -1.06 13.12 -8.40
C ARG A 75 -0.78 13.54 -6.96
N ASP A 76 0.49 13.62 -6.59
CA ASP A 76 0.91 13.88 -5.21
C ASP A 76 1.38 15.34 -5.02
N LEU A 77 1.31 16.17 -6.06
CA LEU A 77 1.76 17.56 -6.02
C LEU A 77 1.08 18.35 -4.89
N PHE A 78 -0.25 18.27 -4.78
CA PHE A 78 -0.98 19.00 -3.75
C PHE A 78 -0.68 18.48 -2.33
N PRO A 79 -0.79 17.17 -2.06
CA PRO A 79 -0.40 16.62 -0.76
C PRO A 79 1.03 17.01 -0.33
N LEU A 80 2.00 16.97 -1.25
CA LEU A 80 3.41 17.24 -0.92
C LEU A 80 3.77 18.72 -0.78
N THR A 81 2.99 19.63 -1.35
CA THR A 81 3.31 21.07 -1.35
C THR A 81 2.44 21.89 -0.41
N THR A 82 1.20 21.44 -0.18
CA THR A 82 0.16 22.24 0.48
C THR A 82 -0.33 21.61 1.78
N ASP A 83 -0.41 20.29 1.86
CA ASP A 83 -1.06 19.60 2.99
C ASP A 83 -0.07 19.27 4.12
N GLU A 84 -0.40 19.70 5.35
CA GLU A 84 0.51 19.68 6.49
C GLU A 84 0.83 18.33 7.18
N PRO A 85 0.46 17.13 6.68
CA PRO A 85 1.21 15.94 7.05
C PRO A 85 2.41 15.65 6.13
N LEU A 86 2.38 16.05 4.87
CA LEU A 86 3.39 15.65 3.88
C LEU A 86 4.26 16.80 3.39
N LYS A 87 3.82 18.05 3.61
CA LYS A 87 4.56 19.24 3.21
C LYS A 87 5.96 19.28 3.80
N GLY A 88 6.96 19.34 2.92
CA GLY A 88 8.38 19.44 3.31
C GLY A 88 8.97 18.13 3.86
N VAL A 89 8.26 17.01 3.77
CA VAL A 89 8.81 15.70 4.07
C VAL A 89 9.69 15.24 2.90
N GLU A 90 10.89 14.75 3.21
CA GLU A 90 11.79 14.16 2.23
C GLU A 90 11.12 12.96 1.52
N HIS A 91 11.05 12.99 0.19
CA HIS A 91 10.32 11.99 -0.61
C HIS A 91 10.78 10.55 -0.35
N SER A 92 12.06 10.33 -0.03
CA SER A 92 12.60 9.00 0.27
C SER A 92 12.06 8.39 1.57
N ARG A 93 11.44 9.19 2.44
CA ARG A 93 10.78 8.74 3.67
C ARG A 93 9.31 8.40 3.46
N ILE A 94 8.76 8.72 2.29
CA ILE A 94 7.37 8.53 1.95
C ILE A 94 7.21 7.20 1.23
N THR A 95 6.35 6.34 1.77
CA THR A 95 5.87 5.13 1.10
C THR A 95 4.41 5.33 0.73
N VAL A 96 4.04 4.99 -0.50
CA VAL A 96 2.67 5.15 -0.99
C VAL A 96 2.03 3.79 -1.20
N TRP A 97 0.81 3.63 -0.69
CA TRP A 97 -0.08 2.52 -0.98
C TRP A 97 -1.24 2.99 -1.83
N ASN A 98 -1.42 2.39 -3.00
CA ASN A 98 -2.59 2.52 -3.84
C ASN A 98 -3.60 1.44 -3.45
N VAL A 99 -4.72 1.84 -2.86
CA VAL A 99 -5.86 0.98 -2.57
C VAL A 99 -6.93 1.27 -3.61
N SER A 100 -7.21 0.30 -4.47
CA SER A 100 -8.22 0.41 -5.52
C SER A 100 -9.35 -0.58 -5.30
N GLY A 101 -10.55 -0.23 -5.75
CA GLY A 101 -11.69 -1.14 -5.73
C GLY A 101 -12.90 -0.50 -6.42
N THR A 102 -14.05 -1.15 -6.27
CA THR A 102 -15.35 -0.61 -6.72
C THR A 102 -16.21 -0.30 -5.52
N VAL A 103 -16.92 0.83 -5.55
CA VAL A 103 -17.93 1.16 -4.55
C VAL A 103 -19.33 1.13 -5.14
N ASP A 104 -20.19 0.37 -4.47
CA ASP A 104 -21.61 0.32 -4.73
C ASP A 104 -22.32 1.19 -3.70
N ALA A 105 -22.89 2.32 -4.11
CA ALA A 105 -23.55 3.24 -3.19
C ALA A 105 -24.90 3.70 -3.71
N GLN A 106 -25.83 4.02 -2.83
CA GLN A 106 -27.10 4.61 -3.24
C GLN A 106 -26.98 6.13 -3.37
N THR A 107 -27.57 6.67 -4.43
CA THR A 107 -27.72 8.10 -4.64
C THR A 107 -28.92 8.63 -3.87
N GLU A 108 -29.03 9.96 -3.77
CA GLU A 108 -30.20 10.62 -3.19
C GLU A 108 -31.52 10.24 -3.89
N SER A 109 -31.45 9.87 -5.19
CA SER A 109 -32.60 9.41 -5.97
C SER A 109 -32.95 7.92 -5.76
N GLY A 110 -32.21 7.20 -4.92
CA GLY A 110 -32.40 5.77 -4.67
C GLY A 110 -31.91 4.86 -5.79
N SER A 111 -31.00 5.35 -6.64
CA SER A 111 -30.31 4.53 -7.65
C SER A 111 -28.98 4.05 -7.10
N THR A 112 -28.51 2.86 -7.49
CA THR A 112 -27.17 2.39 -7.12
C THR A 112 -26.17 2.86 -8.17
N ILE A 113 -25.09 3.51 -7.71
CA ILE A 113 -23.88 3.80 -8.50
C ILE A 113 -22.84 2.71 -8.26
N HIS A 114 -22.02 2.47 -9.28
CA HIS A 114 -20.95 1.49 -9.29
C HIS A 114 -19.69 2.20 -9.77
N ASP A 115 -18.98 2.84 -8.84
CA ASP A 115 -17.88 3.75 -9.17
C ASP A 115 -16.54 3.12 -8.77
N PRO A 116 -15.57 3.01 -9.69
CA PRO A 116 -14.21 2.69 -9.33
C PRO A 116 -13.62 3.80 -8.45
N PHE A 117 -12.82 3.42 -7.47
CA PHE A 117 -12.06 4.36 -6.66
C PHE A 117 -10.59 3.97 -6.61
N VAL A 118 -9.75 5.00 -6.44
CA VAL A 118 -8.35 4.85 -6.05
C VAL A 118 -8.10 5.75 -4.85
N CYS A 119 -7.70 5.15 -3.75
CA CYS A 119 -7.22 5.83 -2.57
C CYS A 119 -5.70 5.67 -2.45
N ARG A 120 -4.99 6.78 -2.26
CA ARG A 120 -3.55 6.79 -2.00
C ARG A 120 -3.33 7.02 -0.51
N ALA A 121 -2.75 6.06 0.18
CA ALA A 121 -2.35 6.21 1.58
C ALA A 121 -0.85 6.48 1.66
N TYR A 122 -0.47 7.57 2.33
CA TYR A 122 0.91 8.01 2.45
C TYR A 122 1.44 7.69 3.83
N PHE A 123 2.56 6.97 3.88
CA PHE A 123 3.24 6.62 5.12
C PHE A 123 4.57 7.36 5.20
N VAL A 124 4.86 7.98 6.34
CA VAL A 124 6.15 8.61 6.63
C VAL A 124 6.87 7.77 7.68
N ASP A 125 8.01 7.22 7.30
CA ASP A 125 8.80 6.27 8.13
C ASP A 125 7.94 5.12 8.70
N GLY A 126 6.97 4.65 7.93
CA GLY A 126 6.09 3.54 8.32
C GLY A 126 4.86 3.92 9.15
N ASN A 127 4.60 5.22 9.39
CA ASN A 127 3.38 5.68 10.04
C ASN A 127 2.44 6.33 9.03
N LEU A 128 1.16 6.00 9.07
CA LEU A 128 0.16 6.64 8.22
C LEU A 128 0.10 8.14 8.51
N ALA A 129 0.34 8.95 7.47
CA ALA A 129 0.38 10.41 7.56
C ALA A 129 -0.84 11.05 6.90
N ASP A 130 -1.25 10.54 5.74
CA ASP A 130 -2.40 11.09 5.00
C ASP A 130 -3.03 10.09 4.03
N THR A 131 -4.20 10.42 3.52
CA THR A 131 -4.97 9.64 2.56
C THR A 131 -5.66 10.54 1.53
N LEU A 132 -5.50 10.22 0.25
CA LEU A 132 -6.14 10.92 -0.86
C LEU A 132 -7.10 9.97 -1.61
N VAL A 133 -8.40 10.21 -1.49
CA VAL A 133 -9.43 9.44 -2.20
C VAL A 133 -9.83 10.14 -3.50
N VAL A 134 -9.80 9.40 -4.61
CA VAL A 134 -10.27 9.84 -5.91
C VAL A 134 -11.29 8.83 -6.44
N PHE A 135 -12.47 9.31 -6.83
CA PHE A 135 -13.48 8.50 -7.53
C PHE A 135 -13.33 8.72 -9.04
N GLU A 136 -13.20 7.64 -9.79
CA GLU A 136 -13.19 7.67 -11.24
C GLU A 136 -14.64 7.60 -11.72
N ARG A 137 -15.25 8.76 -11.95
CA ARG A 137 -16.59 8.82 -12.53
C ARG A 137 -16.48 8.95 -14.05
N GLU A 138 -17.08 8.02 -14.80
CA GLU A 138 -17.31 8.25 -16.22
C GLU A 138 -18.23 9.48 -16.37
N HIS A 139 -17.87 10.39 -17.29
CA HIS A 139 -18.55 11.67 -17.52
C HIS A 139 -19.70 11.54 -18.52
#